data_AF-A0A5E4JQ21-F1
#
_entry.id   AF-A0A5E4JQ21-F1
#
_cell.length_a   1.000
_cell.length_b   1.000
_cell.length_c   1.000
_cell.angle_alpha   90.00
_cell.angle_beta   90.00
_cell.angle_gamma   90.00
#
_symmetry.space_group_name_H-M   'P 1'
#
loop_
_entity.id
_entity.type
_entity.pdbx_description
1 polymer ?
#
loop_
_entity_poly.entity_id
_entity_poly.type
_entity_poly.pdbx_seq_one_letter_code
_entity_poly.pdbx_strand_id
1 'polypeptide(L)'
;MYDSYDEGIPLTRIIGTGLLGITMGLFGGIFSYNHEKTRESKIALGFSEIHQIEIDAQKQGRIFAEGIGRNDETGMARTYYLAGLNDLCMKVFECWNDSNSESGDVYKKFAEELKNRFDSGKKKHQYELEDLFKIVPESSVFVRKQLQTLKEIKDSCPYIYQKFDESWTERHNDNYHTEVYFETVFHTDSKGNSYTTQEMRTRQVYDDTDHYYWYHSENGEAASRSLDEILSKFPEIQIKEKVFTASKTNPDGENAAIASRKKGKEDVVLTPVQLMEIANTWRDGSTIENQIAKAYPIWNQMKNDSILWNGSKSSAKNHHYKTYSSYDSGPNEYRVAYTARDHITNLHRCIDEAIQSLDHTEKSLPELRAKINCFIEETNKGSKNYDDLGDEVVEITRELYEKNFTKGFEMERFRGWMVALCSIFSGLVGSGAGLGAGVGIEKLRERDLDKFSW
;
A
#
# COMPACT_ATOMS: atom_id res chain seq x y z
N MET A 1 34.36 -7.58 65.51
CA MET A 1 33.00 -8.05 65.18
C MET A 1 32.46 -7.01 64.21
N TYR A 2 32.12 -7.46 63.01
CA TYR A 2 32.05 -6.66 61.77
C TYR A 2 31.18 -5.40 61.86
N ASP A 3 31.76 -4.29 61.40
CA ASP A 3 31.07 -3.10 60.94
C ASP A 3 30.22 -3.45 59.71
N SER A 4 28.94 -3.04 59.70
CA SER A 4 28.13 -2.96 58.48
C SER A 4 27.77 -1.50 58.24
N TYR A 5 28.62 -0.79 57.50
CA TYR A 5 28.26 0.49 56.90
C TYR A 5 27.34 0.20 55.71
N ASP A 6 26.08 0.61 55.83
CA ASP A 6 25.12 0.67 54.75
C ASP A 6 25.47 1.89 53.88
N GLU A 7 26.25 1.66 52.81
CA GLU A 7 26.55 2.70 51.81
C GLU A 7 25.29 2.99 50.98
N GLY A 8 24.46 3.92 51.48
CA GLY A 8 23.37 4.49 50.71
C GLY A 8 23.90 5.10 49.41
N ILE A 9 23.44 4.59 48.27
CA ILE A 9 23.70 5.15 46.93
C ILE A 9 23.35 6.65 46.99
N PRO A 10 24.31 7.57 46.75
CA PRO A 10 24.05 8.99 46.92
C PRO A 10 22.98 9.44 45.93
N LEU A 11 21.91 10.06 46.45
CA LEU A 11 20.73 10.57 45.73
C LEU A 11 21.09 11.42 44.49
N THR A 12 22.27 12.04 44.49
CA THR A 12 22.84 12.80 43.38
C THR A 12 23.19 11.96 42.14
N ARG A 13 23.52 10.66 42.28
CA ARG A 13 23.81 9.75 41.14
C ARG A 13 22.54 9.31 40.40
N ILE A 14 21.41 9.17 41.11
CA ILE A 14 20.09 8.82 40.52
C ILE A 14 19.52 10.02 39.74
N ILE A 15 19.73 11.24 40.25
CA ILE A 15 19.26 12.48 39.59
C ILE A 15 20.05 12.75 38.29
N GLY A 16 21.38 12.53 38.28
CA GLY A 16 22.22 12.74 37.10
C GLY A 16 21.97 11.74 35.95
N THR A 17 21.70 10.48 36.27
CA THR A 17 21.38 9.43 35.28
C THR A 17 19.96 9.57 34.72
N GLY A 18 18.99 9.97 35.55
CA GLY A 18 17.65 10.32 35.09
C GLY A 18 17.62 11.52 34.14
N LEU A 19 18.40 12.57 34.41
CA LEU A 19 18.49 13.76 33.55
C LEU A 19 19.14 13.48 32.19
N LEU A 20 20.15 12.60 32.12
CA LEU A 20 20.77 12.16 30.85
C LEU A 20 19.82 11.31 30.00
N GLY A 21 19.06 10.40 30.63
CA GLY A 21 18.01 9.63 29.95
C GLY A 21 16.88 10.52 29.40
N ILE A 22 16.44 11.51 30.17
CA ILE A 22 15.41 12.48 29.76
C ILE A 22 15.92 13.37 28.61
N THR A 23 17.15 13.89 28.70
CA THR A 23 17.71 14.73 27.63
C THR A 23 17.94 13.94 26.35
N MET A 24 18.49 12.72 26.39
CA MET A 24 18.65 11.89 25.20
C MET A 24 17.31 11.42 24.62
N GLY A 25 16.31 11.13 25.46
CA GLY A 25 14.93 10.86 25.02
C GLY A 25 14.29 12.04 24.31
N LEU A 26 14.48 13.26 24.84
CA LEU A 26 14.04 14.51 24.20
C LEU A 26 14.78 14.76 22.88
N PHE A 27 16.10 14.55 22.81
CA PHE A 27 16.87 14.69 21.57
C PHE A 27 16.46 13.67 20.51
N GLY A 28 16.25 12.41 20.88
CA GLY A 28 15.77 11.35 19.98
C GLY A 28 14.36 11.62 19.48
N GLY A 29 13.46 12.11 20.35
CA GLY A 29 12.13 12.55 20.00
C GLY A 29 12.13 13.77 19.06
N ILE A 30 12.96 14.79 19.34
CA ILE A 30 13.11 15.99 18.49
C ILE A 30 13.69 15.61 17.13
N PHE A 31 14.71 14.74 17.08
CA PHE A 31 15.30 14.29 15.82
C PHE A 31 14.29 13.49 15.00
N SER A 32 13.57 12.55 15.63
CA SER A 32 12.53 11.76 14.96
C SER A 32 11.38 12.66 14.50
N TYR A 33 10.90 13.57 15.34
CA TYR A 33 9.88 14.54 14.98
C TYR A 33 10.31 15.42 13.80
N ASN A 34 11.54 15.96 13.82
CA ASN A 34 12.07 16.76 12.72
C ASN A 34 12.24 15.94 11.44
N HIS A 35 12.66 14.68 11.55
CA HIS A 35 12.75 13.75 10.42
C HIS A 35 11.37 13.45 9.83
N GLU A 36 10.40 13.10 10.67
CA GLU A 36 9.01 12.82 10.30
C GLU A 36 8.32 14.04 9.69
N LYS A 37 8.53 15.23 10.27
CA LYS A 37 8.03 16.51 9.75
C LYS A 37 8.68 16.86 8.40
N THR A 38 10.00 16.63 8.25
CA THR A 38 10.69 16.82 6.96
C THR A 38 10.22 15.83 5.91
N ARG A 39 9.84 14.62 6.33
CA ARG A 39 9.31 13.59 5.46
C ARG A 39 7.92 13.97 4.93
N GLU A 40 7.05 14.42 5.83
CA GLU A 40 5.72 14.90 5.49
C GLU A 40 5.73 16.17 4.62
N SER A 41 6.72 17.04 4.79
CA SER A 41 6.82 18.32 4.07
C SER A 41 7.50 18.27 2.70
N LYS A 42 8.02 17.10 2.29
CA LYS A 42 8.73 16.91 1.01
C LYS A 42 8.21 15.69 0.27
N ILE A 43 6.99 15.82 -0.25
CA ILE A 43 6.33 14.80 -1.05
C ILE A 43 7.04 14.65 -2.40
N ALA A 44 7.32 13.43 -2.84
CA ALA A 44 7.99 13.19 -4.12
C ALA A 44 7.11 13.66 -5.30
N LEU A 45 7.70 14.42 -6.24
CA LEU A 45 6.99 14.94 -7.41
C LEU A 45 7.44 14.27 -8.71
N GLY A 46 6.52 14.11 -9.65
CA GLY A 46 6.79 13.65 -11.01
C GLY A 46 5.62 13.95 -11.94
N PHE A 47 5.79 14.94 -12.82
CA PHE A 47 4.75 15.36 -13.75
C PHE A 47 4.74 14.48 -15.00
N SER A 48 3.54 14.24 -15.53
CA SER A 48 3.27 13.35 -16.66
C SER A 48 3.64 13.94 -18.02
N GLU A 49 3.92 15.25 -18.08
CA GLU A 49 4.31 15.95 -19.31
C GLU A 49 3.23 15.88 -20.41
N ILE A 50 1.96 16.11 -20.03
CA ILE A 50 0.78 16.00 -20.92
C ILE A 50 0.99 16.77 -22.24
N HIS A 51 1.55 17.97 -22.18
CA HIS A 51 1.79 18.76 -23.40
C HIS A 51 2.79 18.08 -24.35
N GLN A 52 3.83 17.43 -23.81
CA GLN A 52 4.78 16.68 -24.62
C GLN A 52 4.13 15.42 -25.20
N ILE A 53 3.27 14.74 -24.43
CA ILE A 53 2.47 13.61 -24.91
C ILE A 53 1.60 14.03 -26.11
N GLU A 54 0.95 15.19 -26.04
CA GLU A 54 0.13 15.73 -27.14
C GLU A 54 0.96 15.96 -28.40
N ILE A 55 2.12 16.61 -28.27
CA ILE A 55 3.06 16.84 -29.38
C ILE A 55 3.47 15.51 -30.01
N ASP A 56 3.79 14.51 -29.21
CA ASP A 56 4.26 13.22 -29.69
C ASP A 56 3.14 12.43 -30.37
N ALA A 57 1.92 12.48 -29.84
CA ALA A 57 0.76 11.85 -30.44
C ALA A 57 0.34 12.54 -31.76
N GLN A 58 0.46 13.87 -31.86
CA GLN A 58 0.27 14.60 -33.11
C GLN A 58 1.30 14.20 -34.17
N LYS A 59 2.59 14.12 -33.81
CA LYS A 59 3.65 13.67 -34.74
C LYS A 59 3.42 12.25 -35.27
N GLN A 60 2.79 11.40 -34.47
CA GLN A 60 2.45 10.03 -34.85
C GLN A 60 1.13 9.93 -35.65
N GLY A 61 0.48 11.06 -35.95
CA GLY A 61 -0.80 11.08 -36.67
C GLY A 61 -1.96 10.49 -35.87
N ARG A 62 -1.85 10.46 -34.53
CA ARG A 62 -2.85 9.86 -33.63
C ARG A 62 -3.80 10.87 -32.99
N ILE A 63 -3.57 12.16 -33.21
CA ILE A 63 -4.48 13.25 -32.84
C ILE A 63 -4.65 14.14 -34.07
N PHE A 64 -5.90 14.39 -34.47
CA PHE A 64 -6.24 15.44 -35.44
C PHE A 64 -6.42 16.78 -34.68
N ALA A 65 -5.93 17.87 -35.27
CA ALA A 65 -5.73 19.17 -34.63
C ALA A 65 -6.94 19.69 -33.80
N GLU A 66 -6.59 20.43 -32.73
CA GLU A 66 -7.46 21.20 -31.81
C GLU A 66 -8.61 20.43 -31.14
N GLY A 67 -8.40 20.02 -29.88
CA GLY A 67 -9.46 19.64 -28.94
C GLY A 67 -10.17 18.30 -29.19
N ILE A 68 -10.05 17.72 -30.39
CA ILE A 68 -10.81 16.53 -30.81
C ILE A 68 -10.27 15.22 -30.18
N GLY A 69 -9.03 15.18 -29.70
CA GLY A 69 -8.43 14.00 -29.05
C GLY A 69 -8.88 13.72 -27.61
N ARG A 70 -9.71 14.58 -26.99
CA ARG A 70 -10.24 14.40 -25.63
C ARG A 70 -11.48 13.51 -25.56
N ASN A 71 -12.19 13.41 -26.68
CA ASN A 71 -13.46 12.68 -26.81
C ASN A 71 -13.35 11.42 -27.68
N ASP A 72 -12.13 10.96 -27.91
CA ASP A 72 -11.85 9.86 -28.81
C ASP A 72 -11.78 8.54 -28.03
N GLU A 73 -12.32 7.46 -28.62
CA GLU A 73 -12.20 6.10 -28.07
C GLU A 73 -10.76 5.58 -28.13
N THR A 74 -9.85 6.34 -28.76
CA THR A 74 -8.41 6.07 -28.72
C THR A 74 -7.83 6.15 -27.30
N GLY A 75 -6.65 5.55 -27.11
CA GLY A 75 -5.94 5.53 -25.81
C GLY A 75 -5.61 6.91 -25.23
N MET A 76 -5.91 7.99 -25.95
CA MET A 76 -5.73 9.37 -25.49
C MET A 76 -6.67 9.73 -24.34
N ALA A 77 -7.94 9.33 -24.35
CA ALA A 77 -8.84 9.65 -23.23
C ALA A 77 -8.34 9.07 -21.91
N ARG A 78 -7.92 7.80 -21.93
CA ARG A 78 -7.28 7.15 -20.76
C ARG A 78 -5.95 7.80 -20.39
N THR A 79 -5.20 8.28 -21.37
CA THR A 79 -3.96 9.04 -21.12
C THR A 79 -4.26 10.36 -20.41
N TYR A 80 -5.23 11.16 -20.89
CA TYR A 80 -5.63 12.41 -20.23
C TYR A 80 -6.19 12.18 -18.84
N TYR A 81 -6.97 11.11 -18.64
CA TYR A 81 -7.47 10.75 -17.32
C TYR A 81 -6.31 10.47 -16.35
N LEU A 82 -5.43 9.51 -16.69
CA LEU A 82 -4.37 9.08 -15.78
C LEU A 82 -3.27 10.15 -15.60
N ALA A 83 -2.80 10.75 -16.69
CA ALA A 83 -1.79 11.80 -16.64
C ALA A 83 -2.34 13.07 -15.99
N GLY A 84 -3.59 13.45 -16.31
CA GLY A 84 -4.25 14.60 -15.70
C GLY A 84 -4.49 14.44 -14.21
N LEU A 85 -4.89 13.24 -13.77
CA LEU A 85 -5.07 12.94 -12.35
C LEU A 85 -3.74 12.96 -11.59
N ASN A 86 -2.67 12.39 -12.17
CA ASN A 86 -1.33 12.50 -11.60
C ASN A 86 -0.91 13.96 -11.46
N ASP A 87 -0.98 14.73 -12.55
CA ASP A 87 -0.56 16.14 -12.56
C ASP A 87 -1.38 16.98 -11.59
N LEU A 88 -2.67 16.68 -11.41
CA LEU A 88 -3.53 17.35 -10.43
C LEU A 88 -3.00 17.14 -9.02
N CYS A 89 -2.75 15.89 -8.63
CA CYS A 89 -2.20 15.57 -7.32
C CYS A 89 -0.80 16.18 -7.14
N MET A 90 0.07 16.06 -8.15
CA MET A 90 1.42 16.61 -8.12
C MET A 90 1.43 18.13 -7.97
N LYS A 91 0.45 18.85 -8.51
CA LYS A 91 0.36 20.32 -8.32
C LYS A 91 -0.07 20.71 -6.93
N VAL A 92 -1.00 19.98 -6.32
CA VAL A 92 -1.35 20.21 -4.91
C VAL A 92 -0.13 19.92 -4.01
N PHE A 93 0.58 18.82 -4.27
CA PHE A 93 1.81 18.48 -3.55
C PHE A 93 2.95 19.47 -3.81
N GLU A 94 3.08 20.02 -5.02
CA GLU A 94 4.03 21.07 -5.34
C GLU A 94 3.75 22.32 -4.49
N CYS A 95 2.48 22.77 -4.43
CA CYS A 95 2.09 23.90 -3.59
C CYS A 95 2.39 23.65 -2.11
N TRP A 96 2.15 22.43 -1.62
CA TRP A 96 2.47 22.03 -0.24
C TRP A 96 3.98 22.06 0.03
N ASN A 97 4.78 21.47 -0.85
CA ASN A 97 6.24 21.44 -0.73
C ASN A 97 6.83 22.86 -0.78
N ASP A 98 6.35 23.70 -1.71
CA ASP A 98 6.81 25.08 -1.87
C ASP A 98 6.48 25.89 -0.60
N SER A 99 5.28 25.73 -0.03
CA SER A 99 4.87 26.41 1.21
C SER A 99 5.72 26.04 2.43
N ASN A 100 6.26 24.81 2.46
CA ASN A 100 7.15 24.34 3.51
C ASN A 100 8.63 24.72 3.30
N SER A 101 8.98 25.22 2.11
CA SER A 101 10.37 25.58 1.78
C SER A 101 10.79 26.96 2.32
N GLU A 102 9.82 27.82 2.64
CA GLU A 102 10.05 29.19 3.05
C GLU A 102 9.69 29.46 4.52
N SER A 103 10.29 30.48 5.14
CA SER A 103 9.95 30.87 6.51
C SER A 103 8.60 31.58 6.59
N GLY A 104 7.77 31.22 7.58
CA GLY A 104 6.47 31.88 7.83
C GLY A 104 5.35 30.90 8.13
N ASP A 105 4.12 31.38 7.94
CA ASP A 105 2.90 30.59 8.08
C ASP A 105 2.71 29.71 6.84
N VAL A 106 3.00 28.40 7.00
CA VAL A 106 2.99 27.40 5.92
C VAL A 106 1.61 27.32 5.27
N TYR A 107 0.53 27.28 6.04
CA TYR A 107 -0.82 27.15 5.50
C TYR A 107 -1.26 28.40 4.75
N LYS A 108 -0.87 29.60 5.19
CA LYS A 108 -1.12 30.82 4.39
C LYS A 108 -0.45 30.79 3.04
N LYS A 109 0.81 30.36 3.00
CA LYS A 109 1.54 30.22 1.72
C LYS A 109 0.95 29.13 0.86
N PHE A 110 0.56 28.01 1.46
CA PHE A 110 -0.09 26.92 0.75
C PHE A 110 -1.39 27.38 0.08
N ALA A 111 -2.23 28.14 0.80
CA ALA A 111 -3.44 28.74 0.24
C ALA A 111 -3.14 29.74 -0.90
N GLU A 112 -2.09 30.55 -0.76
CA GLU A 112 -1.66 31.48 -1.81
C GLU A 112 -1.18 30.76 -3.07
N GLU A 113 -0.34 29.72 -2.93
CA GLU A 113 0.13 28.90 -4.04
C GLU A 113 -1.03 28.20 -4.74
N LEU A 114 -1.94 27.56 -3.99
CA LEU A 114 -3.14 26.96 -4.56
C LEU A 114 -3.97 27.98 -5.33
N LYS A 115 -4.23 29.16 -4.75
CA LYS A 115 -4.96 30.25 -5.42
C LYS A 115 -4.29 30.67 -6.73
N ASN A 116 -2.96 30.77 -6.75
CA ASN A 116 -2.21 31.11 -7.95
C ASN A 116 -2.39 30.03 -9.04
N ARG A 117 -2.55 28.74 -8.69
CA ARG A 117 -2.79 27.65 -9.65
C ARG A 117 -4.23 27.58 -10.18
N PHE A 118 -5.16 28.33 -9.61
CA PHE A 118 -6.48 28.56 -10.20
C PHE A 118 -6.53 29.81 -11.09
N ASP A 119 -5.53 30.69 -11.00
CA ASP A 119 -5.46 31.92 -11.79
C ASP A 119 -4.83 31.67 -13.17
N SER A 120 -5.66 31.80 -14.21
CA SER A 120 -5.24 31.68 -15.61
C SER A 120 -4.12 32.64 -16.03
N GLY A 121 -3.90 33.75 -15.30
CA GLY A 121 -2.84 34.72 -15.56
C GLY A 121 -1.47 34.36 -14.98
N LYS A 122 -1.38 33.32 -14.14
CA LYS A 122 -0.15 32.93 -13.41
C LYS A 122 0.31 31.49 -13.68
N LYS A 123 0.11 31.02 -14.91
CA LYS A 123 0.48 29.64 -15.28
C LYS A 123 1.99 29.42 -15.18
N LYS A 124 2.41 28.46 -14.36
CA LYS A 124 3.77 27.90 -14.31
C LYS A 124 3.90 26.72 -15.28
N HIS A 125 2.84 25.92 -15.38
CA HIS A 125 2.73 24.76 -16.28
C HIS A 125 1.66 25.02 -17.35
N GLN A 126 1.73 24.30 -18.47
CA GLN A 126 0.75 24.42 -19.56
C GLN A 126 -0.70 24.18 -19.09
N TYR A 127 -0.87 23.13 -18.26
CA TYR A 127 -2.13 22.77 -17.62
C TYR A 127 -2.00 23.04 -16.13
N GLU A 128 -2.86 23.90 -15.57
CA GLU A 128 -2.91 24.19 -14.13
C GLU A 128 -4.14 23.54 -13.47
N LEU A 129 -4.28 23.69 -12.14
CA LEU A 129 -5.35 23.02 -11.38
C LEU A 129 -6.74 23.26 -11.99
N GLU A 130 -7.07 24.50 -12.36
CA GLU A 130 -8.37 24.83 -12.97
C GLU A 130 -8.61 24.10 -14.31
N ASP A 131 -7.56 23.85 -15.10
CA ASP A 131 -7.66 23.08 -16.33
C ASP A 131 -7.86 21.59 -16.02
N LEU A 132 -7.09 21.05 -15.07
CA LEU A 132 -7.09 19.64 -14.70
C LEU A 132 -8.40 19.21 -14.02
N PHE A 133 -9.02 20.08 -13.21
CA PHE A 133 -10.35 19.87 -12.63
C PHE A 133 -11.47 19.79 -13.70
N LYS A 134 -11.20 20.15 -14.96
CA LYS A 134 -12.11 19.95 -16.10
C LYS A 134 -11.73 18.72 -16.92
N ILE A 135 -10.44 18.58 -17.23
CA ILE A 135 -9.92 17.49 -18.07
C ILE A 135 -10.18 16.11 -17.44
N VAL A 136 -9.94 15.96 -16.13
CA VAL A 136 -10.04 14.65 -15.48
C VAL A 136 -11.48 14.11 -15.47
N PRO A 137 -12.52 14.86 -15.04
CA PRO A 137 -13.91 14.42 -15.15
C PRO A 137 -14.36 14.14 -16.58
N GLU A 138 -14.01 14.99 -17.54
CA GLU A 138 -14.39 14.80 -18.95
C GLU A 138 -13.81 13.49 -19.49
N SER A 139 -12.54 13.22 -19.18
CA SER A 139 -11.83 12.01 -19.61
C SER A 139 -12.33 10.75 -18.88
N SER A 140 -12.78 10.87 -17.62
CA SER A 140 -13.25 9.73 -16.83
C SER A 140 -14.49 9.06 -17.46
N VAL A 141 -15.37 9.84 -18.07
CA VAL A 141 -16.56 9.33 -18.79
C VAL A 141 -16.17 8.37 -19.91
N PHE A 142 -15.13 8.70 -20.68
CA PHE A 142 -14.65 7.85 -21.77
C PHE A 142 -13.91 6.62 -21.25
N VAL A 143 -13.10 6.78 -20.19
CA VAL A 143 -12.46 5.62 -19.53
C VAL A 143 -13.51 4.66 -18.99
N ARG A 144 -14.59 5.17 -18.38
CA ARG A 144 -15.72 4.36 -17.91
C ARG A 144 -16.34 3.55 -19.05
N LYS A 145 -16.53 4.18 -20.22
CA LYS A 145 -17.03 3.52 -21.42
C LYS A 145 -16.07 2.42 -21.90
N GLN A 146 -14.76 2.67 -21.90
CA GLN A 146 -13.74 1.68 -22.25
C GLN A 146 -13.74 0.47 -21.28
N LEU A 147 -14.07 0.70 -20.00
CA LEU A 147 -14.16 -0.35 -18.98
C LEU A 147 -15.53 -1.06 -18.93
N GLN A 148 -16.51 -0.66 -19.75
CA GLN A 148 -17.88 -1.17 -19.66
C GLN A 148 -17.97 -2.68 -19.89
N THR A 149 -17.25 -3.22 -20.87
CA THR A 149 -17.18 -4.67 -21.11
C THR A 149 -16.62 -5.42 -19.89
N LEU A 150 -15.55 -4.89 -19.29
CA LEU A 150 -14.97 -5.47 -18.08
C LEU A 150 -15.96 -5.42 -16.92
N LYS A 151 -16.71 -4.32 -16.78
CA LYS A 151 -17.76 -4.20 -15.77
C LYS A 151 -18.84 -5.26 -15.93
N GLU A 152 -19.35 -5.48 -17.15
CA GLU A 152 -20.35 -6.54 -17.39
C GLU A 152 -19.82 -7.93 -17.04
N ILE A 153 -18.52 -8.16 -17.30
CA ILE A 153 -17.86 -9.41 -16.92
C ILE A 153 -17.81 -9.55 -15.40
N LYS A 154 -17.31 -8.52 -14.72
CA LYS A 154 -17.23 -8.46 -13.26
C LYS A 154 -18.62 -8.72 -12.65
N ASP A 155 -19.66 -8.05 -13.12
CA ASP A 155 -21.01 -8.17 -12.57
C ASP A 155 -21.58 -9.60 -12.70
N SER A 156 -21.06 -10.39 -13.63
CA SER A 156 -21.44 -11.81 -13.82
C SER A 156 -20.63 -12.77 -12.94
N CYS A 157 -19.39 -12.42 -12.55
CA CYS A 157 -18.50 -13.31 -11.80
C CYS A 157 -19.09 -13.83 -10.47
N PRO A 158 -19.77 -13.03 -9.61
CA PRO A 158 -20.35 -13.48 -8.35
C PRO A 158 -21.18 -14.74 -8.44
N TYR A 159 -22.09 -14.77 -9.40
CA TYR A 159 -22.94 -15.92 -9.61
C TYR A 159 -22.13 -17.15 -10.04
N ILE A 160 -21.15 -16.99 -10.93
CA ILE A 160 -20.37 -18.11 -11.47
C ILE A 160 -19.47 -18.73 -10.39
N TYR A 161 -18.69 -17.93 -9.66
CA TYR A 161 -17.82 -18.50 -8.62
C TYR A 161 -18.63 -19.07 -7.45
N GLN A 162 -19.79 -18.49 -7.11
CA GLN A 162 -20.69 -19.06 -6.10
C GLN A 162 -21.16 -20.45 -6.54
N LYS A 163 -21.50 -20.63 -7.83
CA LYS A 163 -21.91 -21.95 -8.35
C LYS A 163 -20.78 -22.97 -8.39
N PHE A 164 -19.54 -22.55 -8.63
CA PHE A 164 -18.40 -23.43 -8.45
C PHE A 164 -18.19 -23.82 -6.97
N ASP A 165 -18.32 -22.87 -6.05
CA ASP A 165 -18.20 -23.12 -4.61
C ASP A 165 -19.28 -24.10 -4.11
N GLU A 166 -20.53 -23.86 -4.48
CA GLU A 166 -21.68 -24.70 -4.12
C GLU A 166 -21.72 -26.04 -4.88
N SER A 167 -20.82 -26.28 -5.85
CA SER A 167 -20.75 -27.55 -6.57
C SER A 167 -20.12 -28.67 -5.75
N TRP A 168 -19.44 -28.34 -4.66
CA TRP A 168 -18.82 -29.32 -3.78
C TRP A 168 -19.05 -28.98 -2.31
N THR A 169 -19.08 -30.02 -1.48
CA THR A 169 -18.92 -29.90 -0.04
C THR A 169 -17.76 -30.79 0.38
N GLU A 170 -16.77 -30.20 1.03
CA GLU A 170 -15.63 -30.92 1.61
C GLU A 170 -15.80 -31.04 3.12
N ARG A 171 -15.42 -32.20 3.66
CA ARG A 171 -15.28 -32.43 5.09
C ARG A 171 -14.19 -33.46 5.32
N HIS A 172 -13.42 -33.28 6.38
CA HIS A 172 -12.51 -34.27 6.90
C HIS A 172 -12.77 -34.55 8.38
N ASN A 173 -12.39 -35.75 8.83
CA ASN A 173 -12.35 -36.11 10.25
C ASN A 173 -10.96 -36.69 10.56
N ASP A 174 -10.19 -35.99 11.38
CA ASP A 174 -8.88 -36.47 11.85
C ASP A 174 -9.07 -37.49 12.97
N ASN A 175 -8.45 -38.65 12.81
CA ASN A 175 -8.49 -39.76 13.75
C ASN A 175 -7.19 -39.80 14.57
N TYR A 176 -7.34 -39.95 15.89
CA TYR A 176 -6.24 -40.03 16.83
C TYR A 176 -6.44 -41.21 17.77
N HIS A 177 -5.34 -41.81 18.23
CA HIS A 177 -5.33 -42.71 19.38
C HIS A 177 -4.49 -42.14 20.51
N THR A 178 -4.74 -42.65 21.72
CA THR A 178 -3.99 -42.28 22.91
C THR A 178 -2.87 -43.29 23.14
N GLU A 179 -1.63 -42.85 23.11
CA GLU A 179 -0.48 -43.65 23.55
C GLU A 179 -0.13 -43.34 25.00
N VAL A 180 0.15 -44.40 25.76
CA VAL A 180 0.71 -44.30 27.11
C VAL A 180 2.23 -44.42 27.00
N TYR A 181 2.97 -43.49 27.59
CA TYR A 181 4.42 -43.53 27.66
C TYR A 181 4.89 -43.18 29.08
N PHE A 182 6.12 -43.59 29.40
CA PHE A 182 6.74 -43.27 30.68
C PHE A 182 7.76 -42.16 30.47
N GLU A 183 7.65 -41.09 31.25
CA GLU A 183 8.60 -39.99 31.27
C GLU A 183 9.37 -40.00 32.58
N THR A 184 10.69 -39.78 32.51
CA THR A 184 11.51 -39.62 33.71
C THR A 184 11.39 -38.17 34.17
N VAL A 185 10.74 -37.94 35.31
CA VAL A 185 10.54 -36.60 35.86
C VAL A 185 11.48 -36.38 37.04
N PHE A 186 12.13 -35.23 37.05
CA PHE A 186 13.04 -34.82 38.11
C PHE A 186 12.27 -34.01 39.15
N HIS A 187 12.35 -34.44 40.40
CA HIS A 187 11.80 -33.72 41.53
C HIS A 187 12.93 -33.28 42.46
N THR A 188 12.75 -32.14 43.10
CA THR A 188 13.62 -31.69 44.19
C THR A 188 12.76 -31.52 45.43
N ASP A 189 13.10 -32.22 46.51
CA ASP A 189 12.38 -32.11 47.76
C ASP A 189 12.64 -30.76 48.45
N SER A 190 11.87 -30.45 49.51
CA SER A 190 12.03 -29.22 50.28
C SER A 190 13.36 -29.12 51.06
N LYS A 191 14.23 -30.14 50.96
CA LYS A 191 15.57 -30.18 51.55
C LYS A 191 16.67 -30.08 50.49
N GLY A 192 16.32 -29.90 49.21
CA GLY A 192 17.26 -29.74 48.10
C GLY A 192 17.78 -31.05 47.50
N ASN A 193 17.25 -32.21 47.90
CA ASN A 193 17.66 -33.49 47.30
C ASN A 193 16.89 -33.73 46.00
N SER A 194 17.60 -34.06 44.93
CA SER A 194 16.99 -34.40 43.64
C SER A 194 16.84 -35.90 43.48
N TYR A 195 15.67 -36.33 43.01
CA TYR A 195 15.38 -37.73 42.69
C TYR A 195 14.53 -37.80 41.41
N THR A 196 14.60 -38.92 40.72
CA THR A 196 13.79 -39.17 39.53
C THR A 196 12.66 -40.13 39.84
N THR A 197 11.50 -39.88 39.24
CA THR A 197 10.40 -40.85 39.21
C THR A 197 10.03 -41.16 37.76
N GLN A 198 9.49 -42.34 37.53
CA GLN A 198 8.83 -42.67 36.26
C GLN A 198 7.37 -42.26 36.39
N GLU A 199 6.95 -41.26 35.64
CA GLU A 199 5.55 -40.86 35.56
C GLU A 199 4.93 -41.47 34.30
N MET A 200 3.80 -42.15 34.46
CA MET A 200 2.97 -42.55 33.34
C MET A 200 2.27 -41.30 32.77
N ARG A 201 2.47 -41.05 31.49
CA ARG A 201 1.83 -39.96 30.75
C ARG A 201 1.13 -40.48 29.52
N THR A 202 0.20 -39.68 29.01
CA THR A 202 -0.56 -39.99 27.80
C THR A 202 -0.35 -38.90 26.77
N ARG A 203 -0.19 -39.27 25.50
CA ARG A 203 -0.20 -38.33 24.36
C ARG A 203 -1.21 -38.78 23.31
N GLN A 204 -1.84 -37.83 22.64
CA GLN A 204 -2.60 -38.13 21.42
C GLN A 204 -1.61 -38.29 20.26
N VAL A 205 -1.77 -39.34 19.49
CA VAL A 205 -0.99 -39.62 18.28
C VAL A 205 -1.96 -39.66 17.12
N TYR A 206 -1.61 -38.89 16.08
CA TYR A 206 -2.38 -38.81 14.84
C TYR A 206 -2.23 -40.12 14.08
N ASP A 207 -3.36 -40.71 13.68
CA ASP A 207 -3.40 -41.94 12.90
C ASP A 207 -3.59 -41.65 11.41
N ASP A 208 -4.74 -41.11 11.07
CA ASP A 208 -5.19 -40.89 9.70
C ASP A 208 -6.34 -39.87 9.67
N THR A 209 -6.76 -39.49 8.46
CA THR A 209 -7.89 -38.61 8.23
C THR A 209 -8.81 -39.25 7.21
N ASP A 210 -10.11 -39.29 7.52
CA ASP A 210 -11.16 -39.66 6.58
C ASP A 210 -11.65 -38.41 5.83
N HIS A 211 -11.48 -38.39 4.51
CA HIS A 211 -11.85 -37.29 3.64
C HIS A 211 -13.16 -37.58 2.90
N TYR A 212 -14.08 -36.63 2.90
CA TYR A 212 -15.40 -36.71 2.27
C TYR A 212 -15.60 -35.54 1.32
N TYR A 213 -15.94 -35.85 0.08
CA TYR A 213 -16.27 -34.87 -0.95
C TYR A 213 -17.64 -35.21 -1.53
N TRP A 214 -18.62 -34.32 -1.39
CA TRP A 214 -19.94 -34.48 -1.98
C TRP A 214 -20.10 -33.55 -3.18
N TYR A 215 -20.47 -34.11 -4.33
CA TYR A 215 -20.68 -33.37 -5.57
C TYR A 215 -22.16 -33.02 -5.75
N HIS A 216 -22.42 -31.74 -6.01
CA HIS A 216 -23.75 -31.18 -6.28
C HIS A 216 -23.89 -30.85 -7.77
N SER A 217 -24.34 -31.84 -8.55
CA SER A 217 -24.38 -31.76 -10.02
C SER A 217 -25.16 -30.56 -10.58
N GLU A 218 -26.25 -30.16 -9.94
CA GLU A 218 -27.05 -29.00 -10.37
C GLU A 218 -26.22 -27.69 -10.35
N ASN A 219 -25.43 -27.48 -9.29
CA ASN A 219 -24.56 -26.31 -9.16
C ASN A 219 -23.37 -26.40 -10.13
N GLY A 220 -22.80 -27.60 -10.30
CA GLY A 220 -21.73 -27.84 -11.27
C GLY A 220 -22.12 -27.54 -12.72
N GLU A 221 -23.33 -27.93 -13.12
CA GLU A 221 -23.90 -27.63 -14.44
C GLU A 221 -24.26 -26.15 -14.60
N ALA A 222 -24.80 -25.52 -13.55
CA ALA A 222 -25.07 -24.08 -13.56
C ALA A 222 -23.78 -23.25 -13.71
N ALA A 223 -22.71 -23.64 -13.01
CA ALA A 223 -21.40 -23.01 -13.11
C ALA A 223 -20.82 -23.12 -14.53
N SER A 224 -20.82 -24.34 -15.09
CA SER A 224 -20.38 -24.61 -16.46
C SER A 224 -21.11 -23.75 -17.49
N ARG A 225 -22.45 -23.77 -17.46
CA ARG A 225 -23.27 -23.02 -18.41
C ARG A 225 -23.00 -21.51 -18.36
N SER A 226 -22.90 -20.97 -17.15
CA SER A 226 -22.71 -19.53 -16.95
C SER A 226 -21.31 -19.08 -17.36
N LEU A 227 -20.30 -19.92 -17.09
CA LEU A 227 -18.93 -19.68 -17.56
C LEU A 227 -18.85 -19.76 -19.10
N ASP A 228 -19.50 -20.74 -19.73
CA ASP A 228 -19.50 -20.85 -21.18
C ASP A 228 -20.24 -19.69 -21.85
N GLU A 229 -21.35 -19.24 -21.26
CA GLU A 229 -22.14 -18.10 -21.73
C GLU A 229 -21.32 -16.81 -21.70
N ILE A 230 -20.63 -16.51 -20.59
CA ILE A 230 -19.83 -15.27 -20.48
C ILE A 230 -18.62 -15.30 -21.43
N LEU A 231 -17.96 -16.46 -21.58
CA LEU A 231 -16.84 -16.63 -22.51
C LEU A 231 -17.29 -16.51 -23.97
N SER A 232 -18.48 -16.99 -24.30
CA SER A 232 -19.06 -16.84 -25.64
C SER A 232 -19.49 -15.40 -25.92
N LYS A 233 -20.01 -14.69 -24.92
CA LYS A 233 -20.42 -13.28 -25.07
C LYS A 233 -19.20 -12.36 -25.23
N PHE A 234 -18.09 -12.68 -24.56
CA PHE A 234 -16.88 -11.87 -24.56
C PHE A 234 -15.62 -12.69 -24.95
N PRO A 235 -15.47 -13.06 -26.24
CA PRO A 235 -14.36 -13.92 -26.66
C PRO A 235 -12.97 -13.31 -26.38
N GLU A 236 -12.87 -11.99 -26.32
CA GLU A 236 -11.68 -11.22 -25.98
C GLU A 236 -12.07 -10.04 -25.08
N ILE A 237 -11.21 -9.74 -24.09
CA ILE A 237 -11.43 -8.63 -23.15
C ILE A 237 -10.34 -7.55 -23.27
N GLN A 238 -9.46 -7.68 -24.26
CA GLN A 238 -8.30 -6.81 -24.41
C GLN A 238 -8.73 -5.41 -24.87
N ILE A 239 -8.43 -4.42 -24.04
CA ILE A 239 -8.33 -3.01 -24.42
C ILE A 239 -7.09 -2.87 -25.30
N LYS A 240 -7.30 -2.61 -26.58
CA LYS A 240 -6.26 -2.64 -27.62
C LYS A 240 -5.41 -1.39 -27.59
N GLU A 241 -6.01 -0.29 -27.15
CA GLU A 241 -5.38 1.00 -27.05
C GLU A 241 -4.37 0.98 -25.90
N LYS A 242 -3.20 1.58 -26.11
CA LYS A 242 -2.20 1.82 -25.07
C LYS A 242 -2.23 3.28 -24.67
N VAL A 243 -1.90 3.56 -23.41
CA VAL A 243 -1.66 4.93 -22.97
C VAL A 243 -0.36 5.46 -23.57
N PHE A 244 -0.32 6.76 -23.81
CA PHE A 244 0.83 7.45 -24.37
C PHE A 244 1.74 7.99 -23.27
N THR A 245 3.03 8.09 -23.57
CA THR A 245 4.06 8.62 -22.68
C THR A 245 4.87 9.68 -23.39
N ALA A 246 5.41 10.61 -22.63
CA ALA A 246 6.24 11.67 -23.17
C ALA A 246 7.58 11.13 -23.69
N SER A 247 8.07 11.70 -24.79
CA SER A 247 9.40 11.42 -25.32
C SER A 247 10.52 12.19 -24.62
N LYS A 248 10.18 13.26 -23.90
CA LYS A 248 11.12 14.09 -23.11
C LYS A 248 10.41 14.75 -21.92
N THR A 249 11.18 15.13 -20.91
CA THR A 249 10.74 15.95 -19.78
C THR A 249 10.96 17.44 -20.08
N ASN A 250 10.19 18.29 -19.41
CA ASN A 250 10.33 19.75 -19.51
C ASN A 250 11.06 20.32 -18.28
N PRO A 251 11.75 21.47 -18.39
CA PRO A 251 12.55 22.03 -17.31
C PRO A 251 11.79 22.20 -15.99
N ASP A 252 10.54 22.64 -16.02
CA ASP A 252 9.74 22.85 -14.80
C ASP A 252 9.44 21.53 -14.07
N GLY A 253 9.12 20.47 -14.83
CA GLY A 253 8.91 19.13 -14.30
C GLY A 253 10.18 18.53 -13.71
N GLU A 254 11.31 18.70 -14.40
CA GLU A 254 12.62 18.26 -13.93
C GLU A 254 13.04 18.97 -12.64
N ASN A 255 12.87 20.30 -12.59
CA ASN A 255 13.20 21.10 -11.42
C ASN A 255 12.38 20.68 -10.19
N ALA A 256 11.06 20.45 -10.35
CA ALA A 256 10.21 19.98 -9.27
C ALA A 256 10.56 18.56 -8.81
N ALA A 257 10.88 17.66 -9.75
CA ALA A 257 11.32 16.30 -9.44
C ALA A 257 12.65 16.28 -8.66
N ILE A 258 13.60 17.14 -9.04
CA ILE A 258 14.89 17.29 -8.34
C ILE A 258 14.67 17.91 -6.96
N ALA A 259 13.92 19.02 -6.88
CA ALA A 259 13.70 19.75 -5.63
C ALA A 259 13.02 18.89 -4.56
N SER A 260 11.96 18.15 -4.93
CA SER A 260 11.25 17.25 -4.01
C SER A 260 12.14 16.14 -3.45
N ARG A 261 13.15 15.68 -4.21
CA ARG A 261 14.07 14.61 -3.79
C ARG A 261 15.28 15.11 -3.01
N LYS A 262 15.56 16.41 -3.00
CA LYS A 262 16.74 16.95 -2.32
C LYS A 262 16.77 16.67 -0.82
N LYS A 263 15.66 16.44 -0.09
CA LYS A 263 15.61 16.02 1.35
C LYS A 263 16.72 16.60 2.28
N GLY A 264 17.22 17.82 2.04
CA GLY A 264 18.33 18.43 2.81
C GLY A 264 19.76 18.02 2.41
N LYS A 265 19.93 17.35 1.26
CA LYS A 265 21.20 17.02 0.60
C LYS A 265 21.40 17.93 -0.61
N GLU A 266 22.59 18.48 -0.77
CA GLU A 266 22.89 19.43 -1.85
C GLU A 266 23.02 18.77 -3.24
N ASP A 267 23.32 17.45 -3.31
CA ASP A 267 23.80 16.79 -4.53
C ASP A 267 22.86 15.74 -5.15
N VAL A 268 21.54 15.95 -5.16
CA VAL A 268 20.66 15.08 -5.96
C VAL A 268 20.74 15.51 -7.44
N VAL A 269 21.60 14.84 -8.19
CA VAL A 269 21.68 14.95 -9.66
C VAL A 269 20.98 13.75 -10.28
N LEU A 270 19.86 14.00 -10.97
CA LEU A 270 19.12 12.98 -11.71
C LEU A 270 19.58 12.97 -13.17
N THR A 271 19.83 11.79 -13.70
CA THR A 271 20.09 11.61 -15.13
C THR A 271 18.81 11.82 -15.94
N PRO A 272 18.89 12.17 -17.24
CA PRO A 272 17.71 12.26 -18.10
C PRO A 272 16.85 11.00 -18.13
N VAL A 273 17.47 9.81 -18.01
CA VAL A 273 16.77 8.53 -17.93
C VAL A 273 15.93 8.45 -16.65
N GLN A 274 16.50 8.81 -15.50
CA GLN A 274 15.78 8.81 -14.22
C GLN A 274 14.65 9.85 -14.20
N LEU A 275 14.87 11.03 -14.79
CA LEU A 275 13.82 12.06 -14.92
C LEU A 275 12.65 11.53 -15.77
N MET A 276 12.93 10.79 -16.83
CA MET A 276 11.92 10.13 -17.66
C MET A 276 11.18 9.01 -16.92
N GLU A 277 11.89 8.20 -16.13
CA GLU A 277 11.27 7.16 -15.28
C GLU A 277 10.31 7.78 -14.26
N ILE A 278 10.74 8.88 -13.63
CA ILE A 278 9.91 9.68 -12.71
C ILE A 278 8.68 10.22 -13.44
N ALA A 279 8.86 10.83 -14.61
CA ALA A 279 7.75 11.40 -15.39
C ALA A 279 6.76 10.32 -15.89
N ASN A 280 7.19 9.06 -16.01
CA ASN A 280 6.33 7.95 -16.44
C ASN A 280 5.83 7.06 -15.28
N THR A 281 6.18 7.38 -14.03
CA THR A 281 5.78 6.60 -12.86
C THR A 281 4.25 6.48 -12.75
N TRP A 282 3.48 7.49 -13.17
CA TRP A 282 2.02 7.44 -13.19
C TRP A 282 1.47 6.31 -14.07
N ARG A 283 2.14 6.00 -15.19
CA ARG A 283 1.71 4.94 -16.12
C ARG A 283 1.88 3.59 -15.46
N ASP A 284 3.10 3.31 -15.02
CA ASP A 284 3.46 2.00 -14.45
C ASP A 284 2.85 1.81 -13.06
N GLY A 285 2.60 2.92 -12.37
CA GLY A 285 1.92 3.01 -11.08
C GLY A 285 0.41 2.85 -11.13
N SER A 286 -0.22 3.10 -12.29
CA SER A 286 -1.68 3.17 -12.45
C SER A 286 -2.38 1.88 -12.01
N THR A 287 -3.36 2.02 -11.12
CA THR A 287 -4.22 0.91 -10.68
C THR A 287 -4.98 0.31 -11.86
N ILE A 288 -5.55 1.16 -12.73
CA ILE A 288 -6.28 0.71 -13.92
C ILE A 288 -5.38 -0.14 -14.82
N GLU A 289 -4.21 0.37 -15.21
CA GLU A 289 -3.31 -0.36 -16.11
C GLU A 289 -2.81 -1.67 -15.48
N ASN A 290 -2.42 -1.62 -14.21
CA ASN A 290 -1.91 -2.79 -13.50
C ASN A 290 -2.96 -3.90 -13.35
N GLN A 291 -4.20 -3.55 -13.03
CA GLN A 291 -5.24 -4.54 -12.81
C GLN A 291 -5.77 -5.13 -14.11
N ILE A 292 -5.86 -4.31 -15.17
CA ILE A 292 -6.23 -4.78 -16.51
C ILE A 292 -5.15 -5.74 -17.05
N ALA A 293 -3.87 -5.41 -16.88
CA ALA A 293 -2.77 -6.30 -17.27
C ALA A 293 -2.81 -7.65 -16.54
N LYS A 294 -3.27 -7.68 -15.27
CA LYS A 294 -3.48 -8.92 -14.51
C LYS A 294 -4.74 -9.68 -14.94
N ALA A 295 -5.81 -8.98 -15.32
CA ALA A 295 -7.08 -9.59 -15.72
C ALA A 295 -6.96 -10.42 -17.01
N TYR A 296 -6.15 -9.97 -17.98
CA TYR A 296 -5.98 -10.67 -19.27
C TYR A 296 -5.48 -12.12 -19.19
N PRO A 297 -4.36 -12.43 -18.50
CA PRO A 297 -3.93 -13.81 -18.38
C PRO A 297 -4.96 -14.67 -17.62
N ILE A 298 -5.66 -14.11 -16.63
CA ILE A 298 -6.72 -14.82 -15.89
C ILE A 298 -7.90 -15.15 -16.81
N TRP A 299 -8.33 -14.21 -17.67
CA TRP A 299 -9.37 -14.47 -18.66
C TRP A 299 -9.02 -15.61 -19.62
N ASN A 300 -7.76 -15.67 -20.04
CA ASN A 300 -7.28 -16.77 -20.88
C ASN A 300 -7.23 -18.10 -20.12
N GLN A 301 -6.90 -18.09 -18.82
CA GLN A 301 -6.98 -19.27 -17.96
C GLN A 301 -8.43 -19.76 -17.82
N MET A 302 -9.40 -18.86 -17.65
CA MET A 302 -10.82 -19.21 -17.55
C MET A 302 -11.36 -19.96 -18.77
N LYS A 303 -10.84 -19.67 -19.97
CA LYS A 303 -11.16 -20.45 -21.18
C LYS A 303 -10.71 -21.91 -21.05
N ASN A 304 -9.52 -22.14 -20.50
CA ASN A 304 -9.03 -23.48 -20.23
C ASN A 304 -9.82 -24.14 -19.09
N ASP A 305 -10.17 -23.38 -18.05
CA ASP A 305 -10.97 -23.88 -16.93
C ASP A 305 -12.35 -24.35 -17.39
N SER A 306 -13.00 -23.62 -18.29
CA SER A 306 -14.25 -24.04 -18.94
C SER A 306 -14.10 -25.39 -19.65
N ILE A 307 -13.04 -25.57 -20.44
CA ILE A 307 -12.78 -26.83 -21.16
C ILE A 307 -12.53 -27.98 -20.16
N LEU A 308 -11.67 -27.74 -19.17
CA LEU A 308 -11.32 -28.73 -18.15
C LEU A 308 -12.53 -29.14 -17.33
N TRP A 309 -13.35 -28.18 -16.90
CA TRP A 309 -14.56 -28.45 -16.14
C TRP A 309 -15.60 -29.19 -16.98
N ASN A 310 -15.82 -28.78 -18.24
CA ASN A 310 -16.73 -29.48 -19.14
C ASN A 310 -16.31 -30.95 -19.39
N GLY A 311 -15.01 -31.24 -19.45
CA GLY A 311 -14.52 -32.62 -19.52
C GLY A 311 -14.67 -33.40 -18.21
N SER A 312 -14.40 -32.74 -17.09
CA SER A 312 -14.33 -33.38 -15.76
C SER A 312 -15.69 -33.56 -15.09
N LYS A 313 -16.67 -32.70 -15.36
CA LYS A 313 -17.98 -32.72 -14.70
C LYS A 313 -18.76 -34.02 -14.93
N SER A 314 -18.53 -34.70 -16.05
CA SER A 314 -19.20 -35.95 -16.40
C SER A 314 -18.77 -37.14 -15.54
N SER A 315 -17.54 -37.10 -14.99
CA SER A 315 -17.02 -38.11 -14.06
C SER A 315 -17.16 -37.72 -12.58
N ALA A 316 -17.53 -36.47 -12.30
CA ALA A 316 -17.69 -35.93 -10.96
C ALA A 316 -18.76 -36.70 -10.18
N LYS A 317 -18.40 -37.10 -8.96
CA LYS A 317 -19.23 -37.89 -8.04
C LYS A 317 -18.76 -37.71 -6.61
N ASN A 318 -19.46 -38.31 -5.66
CA ASN A 318 -19.01 -38.30 -4.27
C ASN A 318 -17.73 -39.14 -4.10
N HIS A 319 -16.79 -38.65 -3.30
CA HIS A 319 -15.58 -39.37 -2.93
C HIS A 319 -15.49 -39.52 -1.42
N HIS A 320 -15.02 -40.69 -0.99
CA HIS A 320 -14.66 -40.97 0.38
C HIS A 320 -13.41 -41.85 0.39
N TYR A 321 -12.38 -41.42 1.09
CA TYR A 321 -11.15 -42.18 1.26
C TYR A 321 -10.37 -41.70 2.48
N LYS A 322 -9.44 -42.54 2.92
CA LYS A 322 -8.58 -42.32 4.07
C LYS A 322 -7.15 -41.99 3.63
N THR A 323 -6.51 -41.04 4.30
CA THR A 323 -5.09 -40.73 4.10
C THR A 323 -4.36 -40.63 5.43
N TYR A 324 -3.04 -40.82 5.44
CA TYR A 324 -2.19 -40.62 6.63
C TYR A 324 -1.73 -39.15 6.77
N SER A 325 -2.53 -38.20 6.28
CA SER A 325 -2.25 -36.76 6.30
C SER A 325 -3.53 -35.98 6.54
N SER A 326 -3.49 -35.03 7.47
CA SER A 326 -4.62 -34.12 7.74
C SER A 326 -4.90 -33.18 6.57
N TYR A 327 -3.93 -33.03 5.65
CA TYR A 327 -4.08 -32.30 4.42
C TYR A 327 -4.25 -33.24 3.22
N ASP A 328 -5.26 -32.96 2.39
CA ASP A 328 -5.49 -33.58 1.10
C ASP A 328 -5.96 -32.53 0.09
N SER A 329 -5.61 -32.73 -1.19
CA SER A 329 -6.00 -31.80 -2.26
C SER A 329 -7.36 -32.11 -2.89
N GLY A 330 -7.96 -33.27 -2.55
CA GLY A 330 -9.22 -33.72 -3.10
C GLY A 330 -9.12 -34.40 -4.47
N PRO A 331 -10.25 -34.97 -4.94
CA PRO A 331 -10.35 -35.58 -6.25
C PRO A 331 -10.10 -34.55 -7.37
N ASN A 332 -9.77 -35.04 -8.56
CA ASN A 332 -9.40 -34.17 -9.69
C ASN A 332 -10.51 -33.17 -10.05
N GLU A 333 -11.75 -33.64 -10.08
CA GLU A 333 -12.93 -32.83 -10.41
C GLU A 333 -13.17 -31.70 -9.41
N TYR A 334 -12.97 -31.97 -8.12
CA TYR A 334 -13.01 -30.96 -7.05
C TYR A 334 -11.94 -29.88 -7.29
N ARG A 335 -10.69 -30.30 -7.56
CA ARG A 335 -9.58 -29.39 -7.83
C ARG A 335 -9.79 -28.51 -9.06
N VAL A 336 -10.35 -29.07 -10.13
CA VAL A 336 -10.69 -28.32 -11.34
C VAL A 336 -11.74 -27.26 -11.05
N ALA A 337 -12.82 -27.60 -10.33
CA ALA A 337 -13.87 -26.66 -9.94
C ALA A 337 -13.33 -25.52 -9.05
N TYR A 338 -12.51 -25.85 -8.04
CA TYR A 338 -11.90 -24.84 -7.15
C TYR A 338 -10.90 -23.94 -7.88
N THR A 339 -10.12 -24.49 -8.81
CA THR A 339 -9.20 -23.69 -9.64
C THR A 339 -9.97 -22.67 -10.48
N ALA A 340 -11.07 -23.11 -11.13
CA ALA A 340 -11.95 -22.22 -11.89
C ALA A 340 -12.56 -21.12 -11.00
N ARG A 341 -13.07 -21.49 -9.82
CA ARG A 341 -13.60 -20.55 -8.82
C ARG A 341 -12.57 -19.48 -8.45
N ASP A 342 -11.33 -19.88 -8.17
CA ASP A 342 -10.27 -18.98 -7.72
C ASP A 342 -9.84 -18.04 -8.84
N HIS A 343 -9.74 -18.52 -10.09
CA HIS A 343 -9.49 -17.64 -11.24
C HIS A 343 -10.63 -16.64 -11.45
N ILE A 344 -11.91 -17.05 -11.38
CA ILE A 344 -13.06 -16.14 -11.51
C ILE A 344 -13.09 -15.11 -10.38
N THR A 345 -12.79 -15.52 -9.15
CA THR A 345 -12.73 -14.63 -7.98
C THR A 345 -11.61 -13.60 -8.14
N ASN A 346 -10.44 -14.04 -8.60
CA ASN A 346 -9.32 -13.14 -8.87
C ASN A 346 -9.61 -12.17 -10.01
N LEU A 347 -10.28 -12.62 -11.08
CA LEU A 347 -10.72 -11.74 -12.17
C LEU A 347 -11.67 -10.67 -11.65
N HIS A 348 -12.69 -11.08 -10.88
CA HIS A 348 -13.65 -10.17 -10.25
C HIS A 348 -12.92 -9.09 -9.44
N ARG A 349 -11.99 -9.49 -8.56
CA ARG A 349 -11.22 -8.57 -7.73
C ARG A 349 -10.38 -7.60 -8.56
N CYS A 350 -9.65 -8.08 -9.58
CA CYS A 350 -8.83 -7.22 -10.44
C CYS A 350 -9.67 -6.17 -11.15
N ILE A 351 -10.77 -6.58 -11.80
CA ILE A 351 -11.64 -5.64 -12.52
C ILE A 351 -12.32 -4.66 -11.53
N ASP A 352 -12.76 -5.16 -10.37
CA ASP A 352 -13.37 -4.32 -9.34
C ASP A 352 -12.40 -3.26 -8.79
N GLU A 353 -11.15 -3.62 -8.51
CA GLU A 353 -10.12 -2.66 -8.07
C GLU A 353 -9.88 -1.55 -9.12
N ALA A 354 -9.90 -1.88 -10.41
CA ALA A 354 -9.80 -0.89 -11.49
C ALA A 354 -11.01 0.06 -11.50
N ILE A 355 -12.22 -0.47 -11.46
CA ILE A 355 -13.47 0.32 -11.48
C ILE A 355 -13.59 1.20 -10.23
N GLN A 356 -13.30 0.65 -9.05
CA GLN A 356 -13.34 1.39 -7.80
C GLN A 356 -12.36 2.57 -7.77
N SER A 357 -11.20 2.46 -8.45
CA SER A 357 -10.27 3.60 -8.54
C SER A 357 -10.88 4.77 -9.31
N LEU A 358 -11.62 4.48 -10.39
CA LEU A 358 -12.36 5.47 -11.18
C LEU A 358 -13.53 6.07 -10.39
N ASP A 359 -14.34 5.22 -9.75
CA ASP A 359 -15.47 5.65 -8.91
C ASP A 359 -15.01 6.53 -7.74
N HIS A 360 -13.87 6.19 -7.13
CA HIS A 360 -13.27 7.00 -6.08
C HIS A 360 -12.85 8.38 -6.60
N THR A 361 -12.21 8.46 -7.77
CA THR A 361 -11.85 9.75 -8.38
C THR A 361 -13.07 10.62 -8.65
N GLU A 362 -14.13 10.07 -9.23
CA GLU A 362 -15.35 10.83 -9.53
C GLU A 362 -16.03 11.39 -8.28
N LYS A 363 -15.91 10.71 -7.14
CA LYS A 363 -16.42 11.18 -5.85
C LYS A 363 -15.49 12.19 -5.18
N SER A 364 -14.20 11.88 -5.10
CA SER A 364 -13.22 12.66 -4.34
C SER A 364 -12.81 13.95 -5.02
N LEU A 365 -12.89 14.03 -6.36
CA LEU A 365 -12.39 15.20 -7.09
C LEU A 365 -13.26 16.47 -6.88
N PRO A 366 -14.61 16.40 -6.93
CA PRO A 366 -15.45 17.55 -6.55
C PRO A 366 -15.25 17.95 -5.08
N GLU A 367 -15.07 16.98 -4.19
CA GLU A 367 -14.81 17.22 -2.76
C GLU A 367 -13.49 17.97 -2.56
N LEU A 368 -12.41 17.49 -3.19
CA LEU A 368 -11.09 18.14 -3.17
C LEU A 368 -11.17 19.59 -3.66
N ARG A 369 -11.87 19.83 -4.78
CA ARG A 369 -12.03 21.21 -5.31
C ARG A 369 -12.76 22.11 -4.31
N ALA A 370 -13.85 21.61 -3.71
CA ALA A 370 -14.62 22.36 -2.72
C ALA A 370 -13.77 22.67 -1.47
N LYS A 371 -12.98 21.69 -1.00
CA LYS A 371 -12.09 21.84 0.14
C LYS A 371 -10.97 22.83 -0.12
N ILE A 372 -10.34 22.80 -1.29
CA ILE A 372 -9.34 23.81 -1.69
C ILE A 372 -9.94 25.21 -1.67
N ASN A 373 -11.11 25.41 -2.28
CA ASN A 373 -11.76 26.73 -2.29
C ASN A 373 -12.10 27.21 -0.87
N CYS A 374 -12.66 26.34 -0.03
CA CYS A 374 -12.97 26.65 1.36
C CYS A 374 -11.70 27.02 2.15
N PHE A 375 -10.62 26.25 2.00
CA PHE A 375 -9.33 26.52 2.61
C PHE A 375 -8.78 27.89 2.22
N ILE A 376 -8.78 28.23 0.92
CA ILE A 376 -8.33 29.54 0.42
C ILE A 376 -9.18 30.67 1.02
N GLU A 377 -10.50 30.52 1.06
CA GLU A 377 -11.40 31.54 1.61
C GLU A 377 -11.20 31.77 3.11
N GLU A 378 -11.15 30.70 3.91
CA GLU A 378 -11.00 30.79 5.36
C GLU A 378 -9.62 31.34 5.76
N THR A 379 -8.59 31.00 4.99
CA THR A 379 -7.25 31.56 5.16
C THR A 379 -7.24 33.07 4.90
N ASN A 380 -7.91 33.53 3.82
CA ASN A 380 -8.03 34.96 3.52
C ASN A 380 -8.82 35.74 4.58
N LYS A 381 -9.80 35.09 5.25
CA LYS A 381 -10.55 35.67 6.37
C LYS A 381 -9.75 35.69 7.69
N GLY A 382 -8.61 35.01 7.75
CA GLY A 382 -7.83 34.86 8.99
C GLY A 382 -8.56 34.03 10.05
N SER A 383 -9.34 33.03 9.63
CA SER A 383 -10.02 32.08 10.51
C SER A 383 -9.03 31.35 11.42
N LYS A 384 -9.45 30.79 12.55
CA LYS A 384 -8.52 30.06 13.45
C LYS A 384 -8.28 28.61 13.03
N ASN A 385 -9.10 28.06 12.15
CA ASN A 385 -9.10 26.63 11.82
C ASN A 385 -8.73 26.36 10.35
N TYR A 386 -8.01 27.27 9.67
CA TYR A 386 -7.59 27.00 8.29
C TYR A 386 -6.49 25.93 8.19
N ASP A 387 -5.71 25.72 9.25
CA ASP A 387 -4.68 24.68 9.30
C ASP A 387 -5.30 23.29 9.09
N ASP A 388 -6.37 22.97 9.83
CA ASP A 388 -7.11 21.70 9.69
C ASP A 388 -7.63 21.50 8.25
N LEU A 389 -8.15 22.56 7.61
CA LEU A 389 -8.62 22.51 6.22
C LEU A 389 -7.47 22.27 5.23
N GLY A 390 -6.29 22.81 5.50
CA GLY A 390 -5.10 22.58 4.69
C GLY A 390 -4.63 21.12 4.78
N ASP A 391 -4.65 20.54 5.98
CA ASP A 391 -4.33 19.12 6.19
C ASP A 391 -5.33 18.22 5.46
N GLU A 392 -6.64 18.50 5.54
CA GLU A 392 -7.68 17.78 4.81
C GLU A 392 -7.46 17.81 3.29
N VAL A 393 -7.03 18.95 2.73
CA VAL A 393 -6.71 19.06 1.29
C VAL A 393 -5.57 18.11 0.90
N VAL A 394 -4.50 18.07 1.70
CA VAL A 394 -3.35 17.19 1.44
C VAL A 394 -3.76 15.72 1.63
N GLU A 395 -4.54 15.40 2.65
CA GLU A 395 -5.03 14.04 2.93
C GLU A 395 -5.90 13.51 1.79
N ILE A 396 -6.93 14.25 1.36
CA ILE A 396 -7.79 13.85 0.23
C ILE A 396 -6.95 13.65 -1.03
N THR A 397 -5.95 14.50 -1.27
CA THR A 397 -5.05 14.38 -2.42
C THR A 397 -4.18 13.11 -2.33
N ARG A 398 -3.67 12.75 -1.14
CA ARG A 398 -2.92 11.51 -0.91
C ARG A 398 -3.79 10.28 -1.13
N GLU A 399 -5.00 10.26 -0.58
CA GLU A 399 -5.94 9.15 -0.77
C GLU A 399 -6.30 8.97 -2.25
N LEU A 400 -6.58 10.08 -2.93
CA LEU A 400 -6.87 10.09 -4.37
C LEU A 400 -5.70 9.52 -5.17
N TYR A 401 -4.47 9.90 -4.85
CA TYR A 401 -3.26 9.38 -5.50
C TYR A 401 -3.05 7.88 -5.20
N GLU A 402 -3.05 7.48 -3.92
CA GLU A 402 -2.78 6.10 -3.50
C GLU A 402 -3.79 5.10 -4.08
N LYS A 403 -5.08 5.49 -4.19
CA LYS A 403 -6.11 4.65 -4.78
C LYS A 403 -5.92 4.46 -6.30
N ASN A 404 -5.43 5.49 -6.99
CA ASN A 404 -5.26 5.47 -8.45
C ASN A 404 -3.88 5.05 -8.93
N PHE A 405 -2.84 5.15 -8.09
CA PHE A 405 -1.44 4.87 -8.42
C PHE A 405 -0.81 3.94 -7.37
N THR A 406 -1.37 2.73 -7.23
CA THR A 406 -0.92 1.71 -6.24
C THR A 406 0.55 1.30 -6.33
N LYS A 407 1.22 1.51 -7.46
CA LYS A 407 2.68 1.35 -7.61
C LYS A 407 3.38 2.67 -8.00
N GLY A 408 2.74 3.80 -7.70
CA GLY A 408 3.28 5.14 -7.93
C GLY A 408 4.27 5.55 -6.85
N PHE A 409 4.45 6.85 -6.64
CA PHE A 409 5.29 7.34 -5.54
C PHE A 409 4.67 6.97 -4.19
N GLU A 410 5.51 6.58 -3.23
CA GLU A 410 5.08 6.44 -1.85
C GLU A 410 4.73 7.81 -1.28
N MET A 411 3.46 7.99 -0.90
CA MET A 411 2.98 9.22 -0.27
C MET A 411 3.30 9.17 1.23
N GLU A 412 4.52 9.57 1.58
CA GLU A 412 5.01 9.52 2.95
C GLU A 412 4.12 10.38 3.89
N ARG A 413 3.44 9.72 4.84
CA ARG A 413 2.63 10.37 5.90
C ARG A 413 3.44 10.56 7.18
N PHE A 414 3.11 11.51 8.04
CA PHE A 414 3.73 11.61 9.38
C PHE A 414 3.41 10.38 10.22
N ARG A 415 4.43 9.69 10.75
CA ARG A 415 4.25 8.52 11.61
C ARG A 415 4.52 8.89 13.05
N GLY A 416 3.51 9.41 13.74
CA GLY A 416 3.63 9.78 15.16
C GLY A 416 4.11 8.64 16.07
N TRP A 417 3.79 7.39 15.72
CA TRP A 417 4.27 6.21 16.45
C TRP A 417 5.79 6.00 16.34
N MET A 418 6.42 6.39 15.22
CA MET A 418 7.88 6.35 15.07
C MET A 418 8.55 7.40 15.96
N VAL A 419 7.94 8.58 16.14
CA VAL A 419 8.41 9.59 17.10
C VAL A 419 8.34 9.05 18.52
N ALA A 420 7.23 8.42 18.89
CA ALA A 420 7.06 7.79 20.19
C ALA A 420 8.09 6.68 20.44
N LEU A 421 8.29 5.78 19.46
CA LEU A 421 9.29 4.71 19.56
C LEU A 421 10.71 5.24 19.66
N CYS A 422 11.11 6.20 18.82
CA CYS A 422 12.45 6.79 18.89
C CYS A 422 12.68 7.49 20.24
N SER A 423 11.67 8.19 20.77
CA SER A 423 11.76 8.82 22.10
C SER A 423 12.00 7.77 23.20
N ILE A 424 11.31 6.62 23.14
CA ILE A 424 11.45 5.51 24.08
C ILE A 424 12.83 4.85 23.94
N PHE A 425 13.26 4.49 22.72
CA PHE A 425 14.54 3.81 22.49
C PHE A 425 15.75 4.70 22.82
N SER A 426 15.71 5.99 22.49
CA SER A 426 16.77 6.93 22.88
C SER A 426 16.84 7.15 24.39
N GLY A 427 15.69 7.13 25.08
CA GLY A 427 15.64 7.14 26.55
C GLY A 427 16.28 5.88 27.16
N LEU A 428 15.96 4.70 26.61
CA LEU A 428 16.51 3.42 27.07
C LEU A 428 18.03 3.32 26.85
N VAL A 429 18.53 3.72 25.68
CA VAL A 429 19.97 3.75 25.38
C VAL A 429 20.70 4.76 26.26
N GLY A 430 20.11 5.94 26.51
CA GLY A 430 20.65 6.93 27.45
C GLY A 430 20.76 6.40 28.89
N SER A 431 19.75 5.66 29.36
CA SER A 431 19.79 5.01 30.67
C SER A 431 20.81 3.85 30.75
N GLY A 432 20.97 3.07 29.68
CA GLY A 432 21.95 1.98 29.61
C GLY A 432 23.41 2.46 29.53
N ALA A 433 23.68 3.52 28.77
CA ALA A 433 25.00 4.15 28.68
C ALA A 433 25.41 4.83 30.00
N GLY A 434 24.45 5.41 30.73
CA GLY A 434 24.67 5.94 32.08
C GLY A 434 25.11 4.88 33.09
N LEU A 435 24.54 3.67 33.02
CA LEU A 435 24.97 2.52 33.82
C LEU A 435 26.36 2.02 33.41
N GLY A 436 26.65 1.92 32.10
CA GLY A 436 27.95 1.48 31.59
C GLY A 436 29.11 2.43 31.92
N ALA A 437 28.89 3.74 31.86
CA ALA A 437 29.88 4.76 32.26
C ALA A 437 30.09 4.77 33.79
N GLY A 438 29.04 4.53 34.57
CA GLY A 438 29.13 4.35 36.03
C GLY A 438 30.05 3.18 36.42
N VAL A 439 29.83 2.02 35.80
CA VAL A 439 30.65 0.81 36.04
C VAL A 439 32.10 0.97 35.53
N GLY A 440 32.31 1.68 34.42
CA GLY A 440 33.65 1.97 33.89
C GLY A 440 34.48 2.88 34.79
N ILE A 441 33.84 3.89 35.42
CA ILE A 441 34.49 4.78 36.39
C ILE A 441 34.76 4.04 37.71
N GLU A 442 33.87 3.14 38.14
CA GLU A 442 34.08 2.30 39.33
C GLU A 442 35.27 1.35 39.15
N LYS A 443 35.40 0.71 37.98
CA LYS A 443 36.58 -0.11 37.63
C LYS A 443 37.87 0.70 37.51
N LEU A 444 37.82 1.95 37.04
CA LEU A 444 39.00 2.82 37.01
C LEU A 444 39.40 3.27 38.43
N ARG A 445 38.43 3.48 39.33
CA ARG A 445 38.67 3.82 40.73
C ARG A 445 39.20 2.65 41.56
N GLU A 446 38.72 1.43 41.33
CA GLU A 446 39.30 0.21 41.94
C GLU A 446 40.75 -0.01 41.48
N ARG A 447 41.04 0.25 40.19
CA ARG A 447 42.39 0.10 39.62
C ARG A 447 43.40 1.14 40.11
N ASP A 448 42.96 2.30 40.56
CA ASP A 448 43.81 3.31 41.22
C ASP A 448 43.98 3.06 42.73
N LEU A 449 43.05 2.35 43.38
CA LEU A 449 43.19 1.93 44.79
C LEU A 449 44.16 0.75 44.95
N ASP A 450 44.23 -0.17 43.98
CA ASP A 450 45.22 -1.26 43.96
C ASP A 450 46.67 -0.77 43.73
N LYS A 451 46.87 0.46 43.28
CA LYS A 451 48.22 1.07 43.15
C LYS A 451 48.77 1.63 44.46
N PHE A 452 48.00 1.60 45.55
CA PHE A 452 48.41 2.13 46.85
C PHE A 452 48.33 1.11 48.00
N SER A 453 48.18 -0.18 47.71
CA SER A 453 48.41 -1.23 48.70
C SER A 453 49.68 -2.01 48.37
N TRP A 454 50.70 -1.77 49.21
CA TRP A 454 52.11 -2.20 49.20
C TRP A 454 53.09 -1.27 48.50
#